data_AF-A0A834NKP5-F1
#
_entry.id   AF-A0A834NKP5-F1
#
_cell.length_a   1.000
_cell.length_b   1.000
_cell.length_c   1.000
_cell.angle_alpha   90.00
_cell.angle_beta   90.00
_cell.angle_gamma   90.00
#
_symmetry.space_group_name_H-M   'P 1'
#
loop_
_entity.id
_entity.type
_entity.pdbx_description
1 polymer ?
#
loop_
_entity_poly.entity_id
_entity_poly.type
_entity_poly.pdbx_seq_one_letter_code
_entity_poly.pdbx_strand_id
1 'polypeptide(L)'
;MQQNSELTDLLEERRKDSDFLWVSRPMKIQMPHMLPPELKLSRNQIINTVLNTPPKSQNVYTYVIERRAHAILQEMASKGHLPTVRWLGFFITKALKRIFRNIYINEGMIFDLKKQMSSYQVQYIYVPSHRSYLDFILLSYILFSYDMSLPNIASGMDFYQMRFIGELLRKTGAFYMRRSFSNDLLYKEIFKAYVNCLVNHSDRAIEFFIEGTRSRSQKSIEPKYGFLSIILDTYLQGTVPEIQFLPISISYDRPLEEKLFVYELLGVPKPKETTTALLRSMSMLKNLVSYGSVFFNIGEPISASQYVSSKDRKTKIINPDYKLPSTITENLAYDIIYTHQKNTVLTTFNIIALLFNERIQTYPLNPYTLETLAEDYKWYKKWLSSLGAIIHPSIKNMTTDELYKEILVSLETHSELLTLDESKMLNLKNTYVEIKSEKYMNIKGHNLNKRTMEVAVPAINLTIYVNPTLFFLAKLGIITATVGLDSVHIDKAFERYEGCLYIQNDLITGQKTALFSLLHNLMLPFIDAVCFTCTTLLNWNELILGTITIQKVLKECQKQVEIALFEEKNSRPHPYCLSLDLFKSTLSNLLQQASIITSCGIL
;
A
#
# COMPACT_ATOMS: atom_id res chain seq x y z
N MET A 1 -6.10 -15.01 20.75
CA MET A 1 -6.56 -16.15 19.92
C MET A 1 -5.97 -15.98 18.54
N GLN A 2 -4.92 -16.73 18.19
CA GLN A 2 -4.41 -16.79 16.81
C GLN A 2 -5.33 -17.73 16.02
N GLN A 3 -6.37 -17.20 15.40
CA GLN A 3 -6.94 -17.88 14.23
C GLN A 3 -5.97 -17.63 13.08
N ASN A 4 -5.09 -18.60 12.81
CA ASN A 4 -4.58 -18.77 11.46
C ASN A 4 -5.80 -19.05 10.59
N SER A 5 -6.42 -17.99 10.09
CA SER A 5 -7.53 -18.10 9.16
C SER A 5 -6.95 -18.67 7.88
N GLU A 6 -7.30 -19.92 7.62
CA GLU A 6 -6.87 -20.64 6.43
C GLU A 6 -7.22 -19.81 5.19
N LEU A 7 -6.24 -19.67 4.30
CA LEU A 7 -6.38 -18.89 3.07
C LEU A 7 -6.99 -19.79 2.00
N THR A 8 -8.21 -19.48 1.57
CA THR A 8 -8.93 -20.18 0.51
C THR A 8 -8.66 -19.51 -0.85
N ASP A 9 -8.40 -20.29 -1.90
CA ASP A 9 -8.29 -19.76 -3.27
C ASP A 9 -9.66 -19.55 -3.92
N LEU A 10 -10.05 -18.29 -4.06
CA LEU A 10 -11.27 -17.87 -4.72
C LEU A 10 -11.33 -18.31 -6.19
N LEU A 11 -10.20 -18.35 -6.90
CA LEU A 11 -10.20 -18.67 -8.34
C LEU A 11 -10.38 -20.16 -8.62
N GLU A 12 -10.12 -21.04 -7.65
CA GLU A 12 -10.21 -22.48 -7.85
C GLU A 12 -11.63 -22.90 -8.29
N GLU A 13 -12.66 -22.44 -7.57
CA GLU A 13 -14.04 -22.67 -7.95
C GLU A 13 -14.43 -21.95 -9.25
N ARG A 14 -13.97 -20.70 -9.42
CA ARG A 14 -14.30 -19.90 -10.61
C ARG A 14 -13.71 -20.46 -11.90
N ARG A 15 -12.70 -21.34 -11.81
CA ARG A 15 -12.16 -22.09 -12.95
C ARG A 15 -13.01 -23.29 -13.34
N LYS A 16 -13.79 -23.84 -12.40
CA LYS A 16 -14.70 -24.98 -12.62
C LYS A 16 -16.07 -24.52 -13.15
N ASP A 17 -16.47 -23.29 -12.84
CA ASP A 17 -17.78 -22.73 -13.20
C ASP A 17 -17.79 -21.93 -14.53
N SER A 18 -18.99 -21.79 -15.12
CA SER A 18 -19.25 -20.86 -16.23
C SER A 18 -19.28 -19.42 -15.75
N ASP A 19 -18.39 -18.58 -16.28
CA ASP A 19 -18.31 -17.14 -15.97
C ASP A 19 -19.66 -16.44 -16.13
N PHE A 20 -20.39 -16.75 -17.21
CA PHE A 20 -21.65 -16.12 -17.54
C PHE A 20 -22.76 -16.51 -16.56
N LEU A 21 -22.87 -17.80 -16.23
CA LEU A 21 -23.87 -18.27 -15.26
C LEU A 21 -23.56 -17.69 -13.88
N TRP A 22 -22.29 -17.61 -13.49
CA TRP A 22 -21.89 -17.03 -12.22
C TRP A 22 -22.22 -15.54 -12.12
N VAL A 23 -21.90 -14.69 -13.11
CA VAL A 23 -22.26 -13.26 -13.01
C VAL A 23 -23.76 -13.00 -13.11
N SER A 24 -24.51 -13.85 -13.80
CA SER A 24 -25.96 -13.69 -13.98
C SER A 24 -26.77 -14.31 -12.83
N ARG A 25 -26.13 -15.02 -11.90
CA ARG A 25 -26.80 -15.70 -10.79
C ARG A 25 -27.70 -14.76 -9.97
N PRO A 26 -28.81 -15.26 -9.41
CA PRO A 26 -29.54 -14.54 -8.37
C PRO A 26 -28.62 -14.25 -7.18
N MET A 27 -28.62 -13.02 -6.68
CA MET A 27 -27.80 -12.61 -5.54
C MET A 27 -28.68 -12.16 -4.39
N LYS A 28 -28.47 -12.71 -3.20
CA LYS A 28 -29.05 -12.17 -1.97
C LYS A 28 -28.02 -11.25 -1.33
N ILE A 29 -28.04 -9.98 -1.74
CA ILE A 29 -27.00 -9.01 -1.38
C ILE A 29 -27.04 -8.73 0.12
N GLN A 30 -25.96 -9.09 0.82
CA GLN A 30 -25.69 -8.68 2.18
C GLN A 30 -25.36 -7.19 2.19
N MET A 31 -26.21 -6.41 2.84
CA MET A 31 -25.95 -4.99 3.06
C MET A 31 -24.87 -4.85 4.14
N PRO A 32 -24.03 -3.81 4.07
CA PRO A 32 -22.95 -3.63 5.02
C PRO A 32 -23.49 -3.26 6.40
N HIS A 33 -24.74 -2.83 6.50
CA HIS A 33 -25.33 -2.38 7.75
C HIS A 33 -26.86 -2.39 7.67
N MET A 34 -27.48 -2.43 8.84
CA MET A 34 -28.92 -2.41 9.03
C MET A 34 -29.46 -0.98 9.00
N LEU A 35 -29.71 -0.41 7.81
CA LEU A 35 -30.52 0.82 7.69
C LEU A 35 -32.00 0.48 7.52
N PRO A 36 -32.90 1.14 8.28
CA PRO A 36 -34.32 1.23 7.95
C PRO A 36 -34.51 1.69 6.50
N PRO A 37 -35.49 1.15 5.74
CA PRO A 37 -35.73 1.54 4.35
C PRO A 37 -35.92 3.06 4.16
N GLU A 38 -36.52 3.73 5.15
CA GLU A 38 -36.79 5.18 5.15
C GLU A 38 -35.52 6.04 5.20
N LEU A 39 -34.45 5.51 5.79
CA LEU A 39 -33.16 6.20 5.87
C LEU A 39 -32.27 5.96 4.66
N LYS A 40 -32.66 5.05 3.75
CA LYS A 40 -31.91 4.76 2.53
C LYS A 40 -32.25 5.78 1.46
N LEU A 41 -31.24 6.55 1.05
CA LEU A 41 -31.42 7.58 0.03
C LEU A 41 -30.81 7.15 -1.30
N SER A 42 -31.57 7.31 -2.38
CA SER A 42 -31.06 7.20 -3.75
C SER A 42 -30.07 8.31 -4.07
N ARG A 43 -29.27 8.15 -5.12
CA ARG A 43 -28.34 9.19 -5.61
C ARG A 43 -28.99 10.58 -5.69
N ASN A 44 -30.16 10.68 -6.32
CA ASN A 44 -30.83 11.96 -6.51
C ASN A 44 -31.34 12.54 -5.18
N GLN A 45 -31.82 11.70 -4.26
CA GLN A 45 -32.20 12.13 -2.92
C GLN A 45 -30.98 12.61 -2.13
N ILE A 46 -29.84 11.91 -2.18
CA ILE A 46 -28.58 12.35 -1.55
C ILE A 46 -28.16 13.72 -2.11
N ILE A 47 -28.17 13.88 -3.44
CA ILE A 47 -27.84 15.16 -4.09
C ILE A 47 -28.77 16.27 -3.58
N ASN A 48 -30.08 16.03 -3.55
CA ASN A 48 -31.07 17.01 -3.10
C ASN A 48 -30.91 17.35 -1.61
N THR A 49 -30.64 16.36 -0.75
CA THR A 49 -30.38 16.58 0.68
C THR A 49 -29.16 17.48 0.89
N VAL A 50 -28.08 17.26 0.12
CA VAL A 50 -26.88 18.11 0.20
C VAL A 50 -27.17 19.52 -0.31
N LEU A 51 -27.93 19.67 -1.40
CA LEU A 51 -28.30 20.99 -1.93
C LEU A 51 -29.22 21.78 -0.99
N ASN A 52 -30.11 21.10 -0.27
CA ASN A 52 -31.01 21.72 0.71
C ASN A 52 -30.32 22.05 2.04
N THR A 53 -29.07 21.64 2.23
CA THR A 53 -28.28 21.97 3.43
C THR A 53 -27.38 23.17 3.12
N PRO A 54 -27.69 24.39 3.63
CA PRO A 54 -26.93 25.57 3.28
C PRO A 54 -25.48 25.50 3.81
N PRO A 55 -24.46 25.87 2.99
CA PRO A 55 -23.07 25.94 3.40
C PRO A 55 -22.87 26.99 4.52
N LYS A 56 -22.10 26.66 5.56
CA LYS A 56 -21.80 27.58 6.67
C LYS A 56 -20.98 28.78 6.19
N SER A 57 -20.17 28.62 5.14
CA SER A 57 -19.28 29.67 4.64
C SER A 57 -19.97 30.81 3.89
N GLN A 58 -21.25 30.68 3.52
CA GLN A 58 -21.96 31.66 2.69
C GLN A 58 -23.39 31.91 3.20
N ASN A 59 -23.59 33.06 3.87
CA ASN A 59 -24.88 33.49 4.45
C ASN A 59 -25.98 33.78 3.42
N VAL A 60 -25.71 33.69 2.11
CA VAL A 60 -26.70 33.93 1.05
C VAL A 60 -26.57 32.83 0.00
N TYR A 61 -27.56 31.93 -0.06
CA TYR A 61 -27.67 30.93 -1.11
C TYR A 61 -28.23 31.59 -2.37
N THR A 62 -27.35 31.93 -3.31
CA THR A 62 -27.74 32.52 -4.60
C THR A 62 -27.90 31.43 -5.66
N TYR A 63 -28.69 31.69 -6.70
CA TYR A 63 -28.82 30.80 -7.88
C TYR A 63 -27.46 30.36 -8.47
N VAL A 64 -26.44 31.23 -8.40
CA VAL A 64 -25.08 30.92 -8.88
C VAL A 64 -24.42 29.85 -8.01
N ILE A 65 -24.60 29.92 -6.69
CA ILE A 65 -24.06 28.96 -5.71
C ILE A 65 -24.77 27.61 -5.88
N GLU A 66 -26.10 27.60 -6.02
CA GLU A 66 -26.89 26.39 -6.30
C GLU A 66 -26.41 25.68 -7.57
N ARG A 67 -26.28 26.42 -8.67
CA ARG A 67 -25.82 25.85 -9.94
C ARG A 67 -24.42 25.26 -9.84
N ARG A 68 -23.52 25.95 -9.11
CA ARG A 68 -22.16 25.45 -8.86
C ARG A 68 -22.18 24.22 -7.94
N ALA A 69 -23.02 24.21 -6.92
CA ALA A 69 -23.15 23.08 -6.00
C ALA A 69 -23.67 21.84 -6.72
N HIS A 70 -24.66 22.02 -7.59
CA HIS A 70 -25.20 20.96 -8.43
C HIS A 70 -24.11 20.40 -9.38
N ALA A 71 -23.33 21.27 -10.02
CA ALA A 71 -22.22 20.84 -10.89
C ALA A 71 -21.16 20.02 -10.13
N ILE A 72 -20.79 20.46 -8.92
CA ILE A 72 -19.85 19.73 -8.03
C ILE A 72 -20.42 18.35 -7.68
N LEU A 73 -21.70 18.27 -7.29
CA LEU A 73 -22.32 16.99 -6.93
C LEU A 73 -22.44 16.03 -8.12
N GLN A 74 -22.76 16.54 -9.31
CA GLN A 74 -22.80 15.70 -10.52
C GLN A 74 -21.41 15.18 -10.90
N GLU A 75 -20.37 16.03 -10.78
CA GLU A 75 -18.98 15.64 -10.96
C GLU A 75 -18.60 14.51 -9.99
N MET A 76 -18.98 14.63 -8.72
CA MET A 76 -18.48 13.75 -7.65
C MET A 76 -19.26 12.44 -7.48
N ALA A 77 -20.60 12.49 -7.44
CA ALA A 77 -21.38 11.43 -6.81
C ALA A 77 -21.29 10.04 -7.49
N SER A 78 -21.42 8.95 -6.75
CA SER A 78 -21.48 7.58 -7.31
C SER A 78 -22.83 7.26 -7.97
N LYS A 79 -22.85 6.28 -8.91
CA LYS A 79 -24.08 5.88 -9.64
C LYS A 79 -24.15 4.35 -9.77
N GLY A 80 -24.32 3.64 -8.65
CA GLY A 80 -24.36 2.18 -8.64
C GLY A 80 -25.33 1.61 -9.70
N HIS A 81 -24.84 0.69 -10.54
CA HIS A 81 -25.62 0.10 -11.62
C HIS A 81 -25.27 -1.39 -11.78
N LEU A 82 -26.07 -2.27 -11.14
CA LEU A 82 -25.83 -3.71 -11.08
C LEU A 82 -25.65 -4.39 -12.45
N PRO A 83 -26.42 -4.07 -13.51
CA PRO A 83 -26.20 -4.66 -14.83
C PRO A 83 -24.78 -4.37 -15.38
N THR A 84 -24.25 -3.17 -15.15
CA THR A 84 -22.87 -2.83 -15.53
C THR A 84 -21.87 -3.61 -14.69
N VAL A 85 -22.11 -3.76 -13.39
CA VAL A 85 -21.27 -4.59 -12.50
C VAL A 85 -21.22 -6.04 -12.99
N ARG A 86 -22.36 -6.65 -13.34
CA ARG A 86 -22.41 -8.02 -13.88
C ARG A 86 -21.67 -8.15 -15.20
N TRP A 87 -21.89 -7.21 -16.12
CA TRP A 87 -21.20 -7.19 -17.42
C TRP A 87 -19.69 -7.08 -17.23
N LEU A 88 -19.21 -6.18 -16.36
CA LEU A 88 -17.79 -6.08 -16.02
C LEU A 88 -17.25 -7.30 -15.32
N GLY A 89 -18.01 -7.88 -14.39
CA GLY A 89 -17.66 -9.08 -13.66
C GLY A 89 -17.28 -10.21 -14.61
N PHE A 90 -17.97 -10.36 -15.74
CA PHE A 90 -17.64 -11.37 -16.75
C PHE A 90 -16.24 -11.17 -17.34
N PHE A 91 -15.90 -9.95 -17.78
CA PHE A 91 -14.58 -9.65 -18.34
C PHE A 91 -13.48 -9.68 -17.29
N ILE A 92 -13.75 -9.15 -16.10
CA ILE A 92 -12.81 -9.15 -14.97
C ILE A 92 -12.49 -10.60 -14.59
N THR A 93 -13.47 -11.49 -14.46
CA THR A 93 -13.24 -12.91 -14.12
C THR A 93 -12.29 -13.57 -15.12
N LYS A 94 -12.51 -13.35 -16.43
CA LYS A 94 -11.62 -13.88 -17.47
C LYS A 94 -10.21 -13.30 -17.37
N ALA A 95 -10.09 -12.00 -17.12
CA ALA A 95 -8.79 -11.35 -16.94
C ALA A 95 -8.07 -11.90 -15.70
N LEU A 96 -8.72 -11.97 -14.54
CA LEU A 96 -8.13 -12.46 -13.30
C LEU A 96 -7.69 -13.93 -13.42
N LYS A 97 -8.51 -14.80 -14.03
CA LYS A 97 -8.13 -16.20 -14.30
C LYS A 97 -6.90 -16.33 -15.21
N ARG A 98 -6.64 -15.34 -16.07
CA ARG A 98 -5.48 -15.31 -16.96
C ARG A 98 -4.25 -14.69 -16.31
N ILE A 99 -4.43 -13.67 -15.48
CA ILE A 99 -3.33 -12.93 -14.85
C ILE A 99 -2.75 -13.73 -13.68
N PHE A 100 -3.63 -14.20 -12.79
CA PHE A 100 -3.25 -14.80 -11.53
C PHE A 100 -3.45 -16.31 -11.55
N ARG A 101 -2.61 -16.99 -10.76
CA ARG A 101 -2.75 -18.41 -10.45
C ARG A 101 -3.89 -18.58 -9.46
N ASN A 102 -3.78 -17.88 -8.34
CA ASN A 102 -4.67 -17.97 -7.19
C ASN A 102 -5.02 -16.56 -6.66
N ILE A 103 -6.20 -16.42 -6.06
CA ILE A 103 -6.58 -15.27 -5.23
C ILE A 103 -6.96 -15.81 -3.86
N TYR A 104 -6.03 -15.70 -2.92
CA TYR A 104 -6.17 -16.21 -1.57
C TYR A 104 -6.89 -15.21 -0.68
N ILE A 105 -7.85 -15.70 0.10
CA ILE A 105 -8.66 -14.89 1.02
C ILE A 105 -8.83 -15.66 2.31
N ASN A 106 -8.73 -14.98 3.45
CA ASN A 106 -9.08 -15.55 4.74
C ASN A 106 -10.62 -15.61 4.92
N GLU A 107 -11.23 -16.56 4.22
CA GLU A 107 -12.68 -16.65 4.02
C GLU A 107 -13.50 -16.68 5.32
N GLY A 108 -12.97 -17.27 6.39
CA GLY A 108 -13.61 -17.25 7.71
C GLY A 108 -13.99 -15.85 8.19
N MET A 109 -13.11 -14.85 7.98
CA MET A 109 -13.39 -13.45 8.34
C MET A 109 -14.54 -12.87 7.52
N ILE A 110 -14.71 -13.27 6.26
CA ILE A 110 -15.84 -12.83 5.43
C ILE A 110 -17.15 -13.34 5.98
N PHE A 111 -17.22 -14.63 6.34
CA PHE A 111 -18.43 -15.21 6.90
C PHE A 111 -18.81 -14.58 8.25
N ASP A 112 -17.82 -14.34 9.11
CA ASP A 112 -18.03 -13.65 10.39
C ASP A 112 -18.54 -12.21 10.18
N LEU A 113 -17.96 -11.48 9.23
CA LEU A 113 -18.43 -10.15 8.86
C LEU A 113 -19.87 -10.17 8.35
N LYS A 114 -20.24 -11.11 7.47
CA LYS A 114 -21.62 -11.23 6.97
C LYS A 114 -22.63 -11.46 8.11
N LYS A 115 -22.25 -12.26 9.11
CA LYS A 115 -23.08 -12.48 10.31
C LYS A 115 -23.23 -11.20 11.14
N GLN A 116 -22.14 -10.47 11.36
CA GLN A 116 -22.16 -9.22 12.11
C GLN A 116 -22.98 -8.12 11.40
N MET A 117 -22.79 -7.96 10.09
CA MET A 117 -23.53 -7.01 9.25
C MET A 117 -25.05 -7.25 9.26
N SER A 118 -25.48 -8.48 9.53
CA SER A 118 -26.90 -8.85 9.66
C SER A 118 -27.48 -8.58 11.05
N SER A 119 -26.64 -8.37 12.06
CA SER A 119 -27.04 -8.38 13.47
C SER A 119 -26.94 -7.00 14.13
N TYR A 120 -26.05 -6.12 13.64
CA TYR A 120 -25.76 -4.84 14.28
C TYR A 120 -25.99 -3.66 13.34
N GLN A 121 -26.43 -2.53 13.90
CA GLN A 121 -26.41 -1.24 13.22
C GLN A 121 -24.98 -0.67 13.28
N VAL A 122 -24.12 -1.06 12.33
CA VAL A 122 -22.72 -0.63 12.29
C VAL A 122 -22.38 -0.19 10.87
N GLN A 123 -21.91 1.05 10.67
CA GLN A 123 -21.43 1.46 9.35
C GLN A 123 -20.00 0.94 9.13
N TYR A 124 -19.83 0.02 8.18
CA TYR A 124 -18.50 -0.47 7.81
C TYR A 124 -17.81 0.44 6.80
N ILE A 125 -16.50 0.57 6.95
CA ILE A 125 -15.61 1.33 6.07
C ILE A 125 -14.40 0.47 5.74
N TYR A 126 -14.27 0.06 4.49
CA TYR A 126 -13.13 -0.69 4.01
C TYR A 126 -11.93 0.23 3.83
N VAL A 127 -10.83 -0.12 4.51
CA VAL A 127 -9.57 0.60 4.42
C VAL A 127 -8.48 -0.36 3.94
N PRO A 128 -8.40 -0.67 2.64
CA PRO A 128 -7.33 -1.50 2.10
C PRO A 128 -5.96 -0.78 2.04
N SER A 129 -4.88 -1.55 2.07
CA SER A 129 -3.54 -1.08 1.66
C SER A 129 -3.49 -0.85 0.14
N HIS A 130 -2.69 0.10 -0.36
CA HIS A 130 -2.68 0.43 -1.79
C HIS A 130 -1.34 0.04 -2.47
N ARG A 131 -1.33 -1.10 -3.16
CA ARG A 131 -0.16 -1.69 -3.84
C ARG A 131 -0.29 -1.74 -5.36
N SER A 132 -1.51 -1.79 -5.92
CA SER A 132 -1.76 -1.87 -7.37
C SER A 132 -3.06 -1.18 -7.79
N TYR A 133 -3.20 -0.83 -9.06
CA TYR A 133 -4.49 -0.42 -9.62
C TYR A 133 -5.56 -1.51 -9.59
N LEU A 134 -5.18 -2.77 -9.39
CA LEU A 134 -6.16 -3.84 -9.24
C LEU A 134 -6.82 -3.87 -7.86
N ASP A 135 -6.29 -3.19 -6.85
CA ASP A 135 -6.75 -3.36 -5.45
C ASP A 135 -8.25 -3.11 -5.28
N PHE A 136 -8.76 -1.96 -5.77
CA PHE A 136 -10.18 -1.62 -5.67
C PHE A 136 -11.08 -2.51 -6.56
N ILE A 137 -10.53 -3.02 -7.67
CA ILE A 137 -11.23 -3.94 -8.57
C ILE A 137 -11.36 -5.31 -7.88
N LEU A 138 -10.28 -5.79 -7.28
CA LEU A 138 -10.20 -7.07 -6.59
C LEU A 138 -11.09 -7.06 -5.35
N LEU A 139 -11.09 -6.01 -4.53
CA LEU A 139 -12.01 -5.92 -3.40
C LEU A 139 -13.47 -5.95 -3.86
N SER A 140 -13.82 -5.17 -4.89
CA SER A 140 -15.17 -5.21 -5.49
C SER A 140 -15.54 -6.60 -6.04
N TYR A 141 -14.59 -7.30 -6.66
CA TYR A 141 -14.76 -8.66 -7.18
C TYR A 141 -14.97 -9.68 -6.07
N ILE A 142 -14.20 -9.58 -4.97
CA ILE A 142 -14.35 -10.42 -3.79
C ILE A 142 -15.72 -10.22 -3.16
N LEU A 143 -16.11 -8.97 -2.88
CA LEU A 143 -17.43 -8.65 -2.32
C LEU A 143 -18.56 -9.16 -3.21
N PHE A 144 -18.44 -8.98 -4.54
CA PHE A 144 -19.40 -9.53 -5.49
C PHE A 144 -19.45 -11.07 -5.45
N SER A 145 -18.33 -11.75 -5.23
CA SER A 145 -18.26 -13.22 -5.15
C SER A 145 -18.97 -13.78 -3.93
N TYR A 146 -18.96 -13.05 -2.82
CA TYR A 146 -19.62 -13.44 -1.56
C TYR A 146 -21.02 -12.83 -1.37
N ASP A 147 -21.64 -12.34 -2.44
CA ASP A 147 -22.95 -11.66 -2.42
C ASP A 147 -23.01 -10.50 -1.41
N MET A 148 -21.93 -9.73 -1.28
CA MET A 148 -21.88 -8.51 -0.46
C MET A 148 -22.07 -7.28 -1.34
N SER A 149 -22.65 -6.21 -0.78
CA SER A 149 -22.76 -4.95 -1.50
C SER A 149 -21.38 -4.38 -1.83
N LEU A 150 -21.17 -4.01 -3.09
CA LEU A 150 -19.99 -3.23 -3.49
C LEU A 150 -19.95 -1.89 -2.72
N PRO A 151 -18.76 -1.31 -2.50
CA PRO A 151 -18.62 -0.07 -1.75
C PRO A 151 -18.77 1.18 -2.62
N ASN A 152 -18.98 2.33 -1.97
CA ASN A 152 -18.70 3.65 -2.53
C ASN A 152 -17.19 3.90 -2.46
N ILE A 153 -16.53 3.94 -3.62
CA ILE A 153 -15.05 3.97 -3.70
C ILE A 153 -14.57 5.42 -3.85
N ALA A 154 -13.83 5.91 -2.87
CA ALA A 154 -13.19 7.23 -2.93
C ALA A 154 -12.10 7.24 -4.01
N SER A 155 -12.32 7.99 -5.10
CA SER A 155 -11.47 7.96 -6.29
C SER A 155 -10.90 9.33 -6.65
N GLY A 156 -9.67 9.38 -7.14
CA GLY A 156 -9.06 10.64 -7.60
C GLY A 156 -9.68 11.16 -8.90
N MET A 157 -9.71 12.49 -9.08
CA MET A 157 -10.20 13.15 -10.30
C MET A 157 -9.48 12.73 -11.59
N ASP A 158 -8.24 12.21 -11.51
CA ASP A 158 -7.48 11.74 -12.67
C ASP A 158 -8.23 10.63 -13.44
N PHE A 159 -9.00 9.78 -12.75
CA PHE A 159 -9.83 8.75 -13.38
C PHE A 159 -11.08 9.32 -14.03
N TYR A 160 -11.71 10.33 -13.43
CA TYR A 160 -12.90 10.97 -13.98
C TYR A 160 -12.60 11.64 -15.33
N GLN A 161 -11.40 12.23 -15.47
CA GLN A 161 -10.95 12.86 -16.72
C GLN A 161 -10.89 11.87 -17.89
N MET A 162 -10.80 10.56 -17.63
CA MET A 162 -10.93 9.51 -18.64
C MET A 162 -12.40 9.18 -18.91
N ARG A 163 -13.11 10.03 -19.68
CA ARG A 163 -14.59 9.97 -19.87
C ARG A 163 -15.25 8.58 -19.84
N PHE A 164 -14.76 7.62 -20.62
CA PHE A 164 -15.34 6.26 -20.68
C PHE A 164 -15.05 5.44 -19.40
N ILE A 165 -13.79 5.42 -18.95
CA ILE A 165 -13.37 4.68 -17.74
C ILE A 165 -13.97 5.32 -16.49
N GLY A 166 -14.03 6.66 -16.43
CA GLY A 166 -14.67 7.41 -15.37
C GLY A 166 -16.15 7.04 -15.22
N GLU A 167 -16.94 7.09 -16.29
CA GLU A 167 -18.36 6.71 -16.19
C GLU A 167 -18.55 5.22 -15.83
N LEU A 168 -17.66 4.34 -16.30
CA LEU A 168 -17.67 2.93 -15.96
C LEU A 168 -17.42 2.70 -14.46
N LEU A 169 -16.39 3.33 -13.90
CA LEU A 169 -16.08 3.27 -12.46
C LEU A 169 -17.17 3.91 -11.61
N ARG A 170 -17.78 5.01 -12.08
CA ARG A 170 -18.94 5.62 -11.39
C ARG A 170 -20.09 4.63 -11.27
N LYS A 171 -20.31 3.82 -12.31
CA LYS A 171 -21.33 2.76 -12.34
C LYS A 171 -21.04 1.59 -11.39
N THR A 172 -19.79 1.38 -11.01
CA THR A 172 -19.40 0.36 -10.01
C THR A 172 -19.41 0.89 -8.57
N GLY A 173 -19.56 2.20 -8.37
CA GLY A 173 -19.64 2.83 -7.05
C GLY A 173 -18.59 3.91 -6.79
N ALA A 174 -17.72 4.24 -7.75
CA ALA A 174 -16.73 5.29 -7.56
C ALA A 174 -17.40 6.66 -7.39
N PHE A 175 -16.96 7.41 -6.39
CA PHE A 175 -17.20 8.84 -6.28
C PHE A 175 -15.86 9.58 -6.31
N TYR A 176 -15.84 10.78 -6.89
CA TYR A 176 -14.60 11.47 -7.21
C TYR A 176 -14.26 12.58 -6.21
N MET A 177 -12.99 12.65 -5.84
CA MET A 177 -12.43 13.69 -4.98
C MET A 177 -11.23 14.38 -5.63
N ARG A 178 -11.13 15.70 -5.43
CA ARG A 178 -9.98 16.51 -5.84
C ARG A 178 -8.80 16.25 -4.90
N ARG A 179 -7.56 16.26 -5.42
CA ARG A 179 -6.34 16.01 -4.63
C ARG A 179 -6.04 17.12 -3.61
N SER A 180 -6.39 18.36 -3.95
CA SER A 180 -6.33 19.51 -3.03
C SER A 180 -7.51 20.42 -3.31
N PHE A 181 -8.16 20.90 -2.25
CA PHE A 181 -9.32 21.80 -2.32
C PHE A 181 -9.39 22.69 -1.07
N SER A 182 -8.24 22.98 -0.44
CA SER A 182 -8.17 23.91 0.70
C SER A 182 -8.74 25.29 0.37
N ASN A 183 -8.56 25.72 -0.89
CA ASN A 183 -8.91 27.07 -1.36
C ASN A 183 -10.34 27.15 -1.93
N ASP A 184 -11.05 26.02 -2.06
CA ASP A 184 -12.45 25.97 -2.53
C ASP A 184 -13.36 25.59 -1.36
N LEU A 185 -13.75 26.59 -0.55
CA LEU A 185 -14.58 26.40 0.64
C LEU A 185 -15.93 25.74 0.32
N LEU A 186 -16.56 26.16 -0.78
CA LEU A 186 -17.84 25.59 -1.22
C LEU A 186 -17.69 24.10 -1.55
N TYR A 187 -16.66 23.73 -2.32
CA TYR A 187 -16.37 22.31 -2.61
C TYR A 187 -16.14 21.53 -1.32
N LYS A 188 -15.37 22.08 -0.37
CA LYS A 188 -15.09 21.42 0.92
C LYS A 188 -16.35 21.14 1.71
N GLU A 189 -17.29 22.08 1.77
CA GLU A 189 -18.55 21.92 2.50
C GLU A 189 -19.48 20.93 1.81
N ILE A 190 -19.63 21.01 0.49
CA ILE A 190 -20.43 20.05 -0.29
C ILE A 190 -19.84 18.65 -0.17
N PHE A 191 -18.52 18.51 -0.24
CA PHE A 191 -17.85 17.23 -0.12
C PHE A 191 -18.08 16.60 1.25
N LYS A 192 -17.95 17.38 2.32
CA LYS A 192 -18.27 16.92 3.68
C LYS A 192 -19.72 16.50 3.81
N ALA A 193 -20.67 17.31 3.34
CA ALA A 193 -22.09 16.98 3.38
C ALA A 193 -22.42 15.72 2.59
N TYR A 194 -21.79 15.53 1.42
CA TYR A 194 -21.94 14.32 0.61
C TYR A 194 -21.43 13.07 1.33
N VAL A 195 -20.23 13.12 1.91
CA VAL A 195 -19.67 11.99 2.68
C VAL A 195 -20.52 11.69 3.92
N ASN A 196 -20.99 12.72 4.64
CA ASN A 196 -21.92 12.55 5.75
C ASN A 196 -23.19 11.83 5.30
N CYS A 197 -23.75 12.20 4.14
CA CYS A 197 -24.90 11.50 3.57
C CYS A 197 -24.58 10.05 3.23
N LEU A 198 -23.39 9.74 2.69
CA LEU A 198 -23.00 8.37 2.42
C LEU A 198 -22.92 7.51 3.70
N VAL A 199 -22.32 8.05 4.77
CA VAL A 199 -22.20 7.38 6.08
C VAL A 199 -23.56 7.14 6.73
N ASN A 200 -24.51 8.08 6.59
CA ASN A 200 -25.81 8.00 7.26
C ASN A 200 -26.87 7.24 6.47
N HIS A 201 -26.81 7.28 5.14
CA HIS A 201 -27.97 6.97 4.29
C HIS A 201 -27.66 6.06 3.10
N SER A 202 -26.40 5.76 2.81
CA SER A 202 -26.08 4.84 1.71
C SER A 202 -26.32 3.41 2.16
N ASP A 203 -26.86 2.58 1.27
CA ASP A 203 -26.90 1.13 1.43
C ASP A 203 -25.55 0.42 1.18
N ARG A 204 -24.47 1.18 1.03
CA ARG A 204 -23.13 0.70 0.65
C ARG A 204 -22.10 1.15 1.68
N ALA A 205 -21.10 0.30 1.90
CA ALA A 205 -19.92 0.67 2.68
C ALA A 205 -19.12 1.73 1.93
N ILE A 206 -18.21 2.42 2.61
CA ILE A 206 -17.24 3.30 1.96
C ILE A 206 -15.92 2.55 1.83
N GLU A 207 -15.21 2.72 0.72
CA GLU A 207 -13.85 2.23 0.52
C GLU A 207 -12.92 3.42 0.28
N PHE A 208 -11.81 3.48 1.00
CA PHE A 208 -10.74 4.44 0.71
C PHE A 208 -9.36 3.91 1.13
N PHE A 209 -8.33 4.41 0.49
CA PHE A 209 -6.94 4.08 0.80
C PHE A 209 -6.34 5.13 1.73
N ILE A 210 -6.03 4.75 2.97
CA ILE A 210 -5.50 5.67 3.99
C ILE A 210 -4.18 6.34 3.56
N GLU A 211 -3.37 5.65 2.75
CA GLU A 211 -2.11 6.14 2.18
C GLU A 211 -2.30 7.25 1.12
N GLY A 212 -3.49 7.34 0.51
CA GLY A 212 -3.83 8.29 -0.54
C GLY A 212 -3.17 8.06 -1.91
N THR A 213 -2.15 7.21 -2.00
CA THR A 213 -1.46 6.83 -3.25
C THR A 213 -0.88 5.42 -3.14
N ARG A 214 -0.65 4.77 -4.28
CA ARG A 214 0.02 3.46 -4.34
C ARG A 214 1.44 3.51 -3.81
N SER A 215 1.83 2.51 -3.03
CA SER A 215 3.24 2.30 -2.71
C SER A 215 4.00 1.74 -3.91
N ARG A 216 5.07 2.44 -4.31
CA ARG A 216 5.99 1.99 -5.37
C ARG A 216 7.05 1.04 -4.82
N SER A 217 7.38 1.22 -3.54
CA SER A 217 8.42 0.46 -2.87
C SER A 217 7.86 -0.70 -2.04
N GLN A 218 6.54 -0.93 -2.04
CA GLN A 218 5.83 -1.87 -1.16
C GLN A 218 5.96 -1.59 0.35
N LYS A 219 6.60 -0.47 0.74
CA LYS A 219 6.55 0.06 2.11
C LYS A 219 5.21 0.75 2.35
N SER A 220 4.70 0.71 3.58
CA SER A 220 3.53 1.54 3.93
C SER A 220 3.88 3.02 3.87
N ILE A 221 2.96 3.82 3.34
CA ILE A 221 3.13 5.28 3.21
C ILE A 221 2.48 5.97 4.41
N GLU A 222 3.02 7.12 4.82
CA GLU A 222 2.41 7.99 5.81
C GLU A 222 0.91 8.28 5.48
N PRO A 223 0.00 8.10 6.46
CA PRO A 223 -1.42 8.22 6.23
C PRO A 223 -1.85 9.67 5.90
N LYS A 224 -2.99 9.81 5.21
CA LYS A 224 -3.65 11.10 4.97
C LYS A 224 -4.91 11.23 5.80
N TYR A 225 -4.91 12.17 6.74
CA TYR A 225 -5.95 12.33 7.74
C TYR A 225 -7.25 12.98 7.23
N GLY A 226 -7.19 13.71 6.11
CA GLY A 226 -8.30 14.56 5.66
C GLY A 226 -9.62 13.82 5.46
N PHE A 227 -9.62 12.70 4.73
CA PHE A 227 -10.86 11.94 4.49
C PHE A 227 -11.35 11.22 5.75
N LEU A 228 -10.43 10.63 6.51
CA LEU A 228 -10.72 9.99 7.79
C LEU A 228 -11.36 10.96 8.80
N SER A 229 -10.87 12.21 8.86
CA SER A 229 -11.41 13.25 9.74
C SER A 229 -12.86 13.61 9.42
N ILE A 230 -13.28 13.51 8.16
CA ILE A 230 -14.67 13.79 7.75
C ILE A 230 -15.59 12.67 8.25
N ILE A 231 -15.18 11.42 8.08
CA ILE A 231 -15.90 10.25 8.58
C ILE A 231 -16.04 10.30 10.11
N LEU A 232 -14.96 10.62 10.83
CA LEU A 232 -15.00 10.74 12.29
C LEU A 232 -15.86 11.92 12.73
N ASP A 233 -15.88 13.04 12.00
CA ASP A 233 -16.79 14.15 12.29
C ASP A 233 -18.26 13.72 12.12
N THR A 234 -18.58 12.87 11.13
CA THR A 234 -19.93 12.28 11.02
C THR A 234 -20.26 11.41 12.24
N TYR A 235 -19.33 10.53 12.66
CA TYR A 235 -19.52 9.72 13.87
C TYR A 235 -19.75 10.57 15.11
N LEU A 236 -18.99 11.66 15.23
CA LEU A 236 -19.03 12.59 16.35
C LEU A 236 -20.37 13.32 16.48
N GLN A 237 -21.05 13.59 15.36
CA GLN A 237 -22.41 14.16 15.33
C GLN A 237 -23.46 13.19 15.91
N GLY A 238 -23.13 11.91 16.03
CA GLY A 238 -23.98 10.88 16.61
C GLY A 238 -25.14 10.43 15.73
N THR A 239 -25.08 10.70 14.43
CA THR A 239 -26.08 10.30 13.44
C THR A 239 -26.04 8.80 13.12
N VAL A 240 -24.90 8.15 13.34
CA VAL A 240 -24.75 6.69 13.32
C VAL A 240 -24.36 6.18 14.71
N PRO A 241 -24.86 5.00 15.13
CA PRO A 241 -24.52 4.41 16.42
C PRO A 241 -23.05 3.99 16.51
N GLU A 242 -22.51 3.37 15.45
CA GLU A 242 -21.15 2.81 15.39
C GLU A 242 -20.56 2.88 13.98
N ILE A 243 -19.24 3.08 13.88
CA ILE A 243 -18.45 2.97 12.65
C ILE A 243 -17.31 1.98 12.88
N GLN A 244 -17.21 0.95 12.04
CA GLN A 244 -16.09 0.02 12.06
C GLN A 244 -15.24 0.15 10.80
N PHE A 245 -13.96 0.45 11.00
CA PHE A 245 -12.95 0.43 9.95
C PHE A 245 -12.47 -1.00 9.77
N LEU A 246 -12.45 -1.50 8.54
CA LEU A 246 -11.99 -2.84 8.22
C LEU A 246 -10.65 -2.75 7.45
N PRO A 247 -9.51 -2.95 8.13
CA PRO A 247 -8.21 -2.99 7.48
C PRO A 247 -8.06 -4.24 6.61
N ILE A 248 -7.65 -4.05 5.36
CA ILE A 248 -7.43 -5.15 4.41
C ILE A 248 -6.00 -5.05 3.90
N SER A 249 -5.17 -6.04 4.23
CA SER A 249 -3.82 -6.13 3.69
C SER A 249 -3.85 -6.87 2.37
N ILE A 250 -3.24 -6.28 1.34
CA ILE A 250 -3.15 -6.85 0.00
C ILE A 250 -1.67 -7.12 -0.31
N SER A 251 -1.33 -8.37 -0.56
CA SER A 251 0.02 -8.81 -0.93
C SER A 251 -0.01 -9.50 -2.29
N TYR A 252 1.04 -9.34 -3.09
CA TYR A 252 1.15 -9.91 -4.43
C TYR A 252 2.42 -10.75 -4.51
N ASP A 253 2.37 -11.88 -5.21
CA ASP A 253 3.59 -12.52 -5.69
C ASP A 253 4.30 -11.54 -6.62
N ARG A 254 3.64 -11.06 -7.68
CA ARG A 254 4.21 -10.10 -8.63
C ARG A 254 3.21 -9.00 -8.99
N PRO A 255 3.43 -7.74 -8.57
CA PRO A 255 2.58 -6.62 -8.99
C PRO A 255 2.66 -6.39 -10.50
N LEU A 256 1.52 -6.06 -11.14
CA LEU A 256 1.50 -5.75 -12.58
C LEU A 256 2.39 -4.56 -12.95
N GLU A 257 2.49 -3.60 -12.04
CA GLU A 257 3.22 -2.35 -12.23
C GLU A 257 4.68 -2.39 -11.76
N GLU A 258 5.23 -3.55 -11.38
CA GLU A 258 6.57 -3.65 -10.76
C GLU A 258 7.65 -2.86 -11.52
N LYS A 259 7.71 -2.99 -12.85
CA LYS A 259 8.74 -2.35 -13.68
C LYS A 259 8.56 -0.84 -13.68
N LEU A 260 7.31 -0.39 -13.77
CA LEU A 260 6.98 1.02 -13.74
C LEU A 260 7.38 1.64 -12.39
N PHE A 261 7.14 0.91 -11.29
CA PHE A 261 7.51 1.38 -9.95
C PHE A 261 9.00 1.63 -9.81
N VAL A 262 9.86 0.74 -10.33
CA VAL A 262 11.31 0.92 -10.31
C VAL A 262 11.72 2.23 -10.99
N TYR A 263 11.22 2.50 -12.20
CA TYR A 263 11.54 3.74 -12.92
C TYR A 263 10.97 4.99 -12.22
N GLU A 264 9.76 4.91 -11.64
CA GLU A 264 9.19 6.00 -10.84
C GLU A 264 10.04 6.28 -9.58
N LEU A 265 10.57 5.25 -8.92
CA LEU A 265 11.48 5.38 -7.76
C LEU A 265 12.81 6.03 -8.15
N LEU A 266 13.30 5.79 -9.37
CA LEU A 266 14.50 6.44 -9.92
C LEU A 266 14.25 7.88 -10.40
N GLY A 267 12.99 8.33 -10.41
CA GLY A 267 12.62 9.69 -10.77
C GLY A 267 12.11 9.88 -12.21
N VAL A 268 11.98 8.79 -12.97
CA VAL A 268 11.36 8.85 -14.30
C VAL A 268 9.88 9.22 -14.13
N PRO A 269 9.37 10.22 -14.86
CA PRO A 269 8.00 10.68 -14.67
C PRO A 269 7.01 9.59 -15.05
N LYS A 270 5.94 9.47 -14.25
CA LYS A 270 4.80 8.60 -14.54
C LYS A 270 4.24 8.96 -15.94
N PRO A 271 4.02 7.98 -16.83
CA PRO A 271 3.36 8.25 -18.09
C PRO A 271 1.93 8.76 -17.83
N LYS A 272 1.48 9.76 -18.60
CA LYS A 272 0.06 10.18 -18.55
C LYS A 272 -0.81 8.97 -18.89
N GLU A 273 -1.70 8.61 -17.99
CA GLU A 273 -2.60 7.49 -18.21
C GLU A 273 -3.64 7.88 -19.24
N THR A 274 -3.56 7.22 -20.39
CA THR A 274 -4.57 7.34 -21.44
C THR A 274 -5.35 6.04 -21.50
N THR A 275 -6.60 6.10 -21.95
CA THR A 275 -7.43 4.93 -22.18
C THR A 275 -6.73 3.90 -23.07
N THR A 276 -5.99 4.36 -24.09
CA THR A 276 -5.20 3.52 -24.99
C THR A 276 -4.01 2.86 -24.30
N ALA A 277 -3.31 3.55 -23.39
CA ALA A 277 -2.22 2.96 -22.62
C ALA A 277 -2.72 1.88 -21.65
N LEU A 278 -3.86 2.12 -21.00
CA LEU A 278 -4.50 1.13 -20.12
C LEU A 278 -4.93 -0.11 -20.92
N LEU A 279 -5.59 0.05 -22.07
CA LEU A 279 -5.99 -1.08 -22.93
C LEU A 279 -4.79 -1.84 -23.52
N ARG A 280 -3.70 -1.15 -23.88
CA ARG A 280 -2.45 -1.80 -24.33
C ARG A 280 -1.77 -2.57 -23.21
N SER A 281 -1.77 -2.07 -21.97
CA SER A 281 -1.23 -2.82 -20.83
C SER A 281 -2.01 -4.13 -20.62
N MET A 282 -3.33 -4.12 -20.85
CA MET A 282 -4.15 -5.34 -20.84
C MET A 282 -3.82 -6.31 -21.98
N SER A 283 -3.34 -5.83 -23.13
CA SER A 283 -2.91 -6.69 -24.24
C SER A 283 -1.50 -7.28 -24.05
N MET A 284 -0.72 -6.77 -23.10
CA MET A 284 0.55 -7.37 -22.64
C MET A 284 0.32 -8.57 -21.71
N LEU A 285 -0.90 -8.79 -21.24
CA LEU A 285 -1.32 -9.96 -20.45
C LEU A 285 -1.47 -11.24 -21.31
N LYS A 286 -0.72 -11.35 -22.41
CA LYS A 286 -0.81 -12.49 -23.33
C LYS A 286 -0.31 -13.78 -22.70
N ASN A 287 0.60 -13.70 -21.73
CA ASN A 287 1.14 -14.87 -21.04
C ASN A 287 0.13 -15.36 -19.99
N LEU A 288 -0.18 -16.66 -20.03
CA LEU A 288 -1.09 -17.31 -19.08
C LEU A 288 -0.39 -17.43 -17.72
N VAL A 289 -1.03 -16.91 -16.66
CA VAL A 289 -0.67 -17.11 -15.25
C VAL A 289 0.75 -16.64 -14.89
N SER A 290 1.17 -15.47 -15.39
CA SER A 290 2.55 -14.98 -15.22
C SER A 290 2.80 -14.14 -13.96
N TYR A 291 1.77 -13.80 -13.19
CA TYR A 291 1.88 -12.87 -12.05
C TYR A 291 1.69 -13.53 -10.68
N GLY A 292 1.65 -14.87 -10.64
CA GLY A 292 1.52 -15.63 -9.40
C GLY A 292 0.18 -15.40 -8.71
N SER A 293 0.21 -15.26 -7.40
CA SER A 293 -0.95 -15.20 -6.51
C SER A 293 -1.15 -13.80 -5.93
N VAL A 294 -2.38 -13.50 -5.51
CA VAL A 294 -2.71 -12.33 -4.69
C VAL A 294 -3.32 -12.79 -3.38
N PHE A 295 -2.99 -12.10 -2.30
CA PHE A 295 -3.44 -12.41 -0.95
C PHE A 295 -4.25 -11.23 -0.41
N PHE A 296 -5.51 -11.50 -0.05
CA PHE A 296 -6.39 -10.57 0.65
C PHE A 296 -6.55 -11.06 2.08
N ASN A 297 -5.87 -10.39 3.00
CA ASN A 297 -5.96 -10.70 4.42
C ASN A 297 -6.76 -9.62 5.13
N ILE A 298 -8.00 -9.97 5.51
CA ILE A 298 -8.93 -9.11 6.21
C ILE A 298 -8.57 -9.10 7.69
N GLY A 299 -8.23 -7.93 8.23
CA GLY A 299 -7.94 -7.74 9.65
C GLY A 299 -9.19 -7.63 10.51
N GLU A 300 -8.99 -7.63 11.83
CA GLU A 300 -10.07 -7.36 12.79
C GLU A 300 -10.64 -5.95 12.59
N PRO A 301 -11.96 -5.76 12.66
CA PRO A 301 -12.56 -4.42 12.57
C PRO A 301 -12.13 -3.52 13.74
N ILE A 302 -11.69 -2.31 13.43
CA ILE A 302 -11.32 -1.27 14.40
C ILE A 302 -12.55 -0.37 14.63
N SER A 303 -13.05 -0.32 15.86
CA SER A 303 -14.24 0.49 16.20
C SER A 303 -13.87 1.94 16.45
N ALA A 304 -14.64 2.88 15.88
CA ALA A 304 -14.47 4.30 16.12
C ALA A 304 -14.66 4.67 17.60
N SER A 305 -15.47 3.92 18.34
CA SER A 305 -15.71 4.11 19.78
C SER A 305 -14.47 3.91 20.65
N GLN A 306 -13.46 3.18 20.16
CA GLN A 306 -12.16 3.01 20.85
C GLN A 306 -11.35 4.32 20.87
N TYR A 307 -11.63 5.23 19.93
CA TYR A 307 -10.88 6.46 19.71
C TYR A 307 -11.70 7.71 20.07
N VAL A 308 -13.00 7.71 19.80
CA VAL A 308 -13.89 8.84 20.04
C VAL A 308 -14.77 8.55 21.25
N SER A 309 -14.58 9.30 22.33
CA SER A 309 -15.30 9.05 23.58
C SER A 309 -16.75 9.52 23.51
N SER A 310 -17.61 8.97 24.37
CA SER A 310 -18.98 9.47 24.55
C SER A 310 -19.01 10.93 25.02
N LYS A 311 -17.97 11.41 25.70
CA LYS A 311 -17.82 12.81 26.11
C LYS A 311 -17.59 13.71 24.89
N ASP A 312 -16.77 13.29 23.95
CA ASP A 312 -16.50 14.06 22.72
C ASP A 312 -17.78 14.18 21.89
N ARG A 313 -18.55 13.08 21.77
CA ARG A 313 -19.87 13.10 21.11
C ARG A 313 -20.84 14.06 21.79
N LYS A 314 -20.97 14.01 23.12
CA LYS A 314 -21.81 14.95 23.88
C LYS A 314 -21.36 16.40 23.66
N THR A 315 -20.06 16.65 23.66
CA THR A 315 -19.49 17.98 23.44
C THR A 315 -19.83 18.51 22.05
N LYS A 316 -19.77 17.67 21.00
CA LYS A 316 -20.16 18.06 19.64
C LYS A 316 -21.64 18.39 19.51
N ILE A 317 -22.51 17.68 20.22
CA ILE A 317 -23.96 17.96 20.22
C ILE A 317 -24.24 19.32 20.87
N ILE A 318 -23.54 19.65 21.97
CA ILE A 318 -23.68 20.94 22.67
C ILE A 318 -23.02 22.08 21.88
N ASN A 319 -21.87 21.82 21.28
CA ASN A 319 -21.09 22.77 20.49
C ASN A 319 -20.82 22.19 19.08
N PRO A 320 -21.65 22.53 18.08
CA PRO A 320 -21.51 22.03 16.71
C PRO A 320 -20.16 22.31 16.04
N ASP A 321 -19.43 23.33 16.52
CA ASP A 321 -18.13 23.72 15.99
C ASP A 321 -16.95 23.03 16.69
N TYR A 322 -17.22 22.22 17.73
CA TYR A 322 -16.23 21.35 18.35
C TYR A 322 -15.61 20.41 17.31
N LYS A 323 -14.29 20.30 17.34
CA LYS A 323 -13.51 19.42 16.46
C LYS A 323 -12.74 18.45 17.33
N LEU A 324 -12.67 17.21 16.84
CA LEU A 324 -11.82 16.20 17.45
C LEU A 324 -10.34 16.62 17.38
N PRO A 325 -9.55 16.43 18.45
CA PRO A 325 -8.10 16.60 18.41
C PRO A 325 -7.46 15.80 17.26
N SER A 326 -6.46 16.38 16.57
CA SER A 326 -5.82 15.72 15.42
C SER A 326 -5.15 14.41 15.81
N THR A 327 -4.58 14.34 17.02
CA THR A 327 -3.95 13.15 17.60
C THR A 327 -4.84 11.92 17.59
N ILE A 328 -6.16 12.07 17.80
CA ILE A 328 -7.10 10.94 17.76
C ILE A 328 -7.23 10.39 16.34
N THR A 329 -7.31 11.28 15.34
CA THR A 329 -7.37 10.89 13.92
C THR A 329 -6.05 10.26 13.47
N GLU A 330 -4.93 10.81 13.95
CA GLU A 330 -3.58 10.31 13.69
C GLU A 330 -3.41 8.90 14.26
N ASN A 331 -3.76 8.68 15.53
CA ASN A 331 -3.65 7.38 16.19
C ASN A 331 -4.46 6.30 15.47
N LEU A 332 -5.72 6.58 15.11
CA LEU A 332 -6.54 5.63 14.35
C LEU A 332 -5.93 5.34 12.96
N ALA A 333 -5.42 6.37 12.27
CA ALA A 333 -4.80 6.18 10.96
C ALA A 333 -3.55 5.29 11.04
N TYR A 334 -2.72 5.45 12.07
CA TYR A 334 -1.56 4.61 12.29
C TYR A 334 -1.92 3.20 12.75
N ASP A 335 -3.00 3.01 13.50
CA ASP A 335 -3.50 1.68 13.87
C ASP A 335 -4.01 0.89 12.65
N ILE A 336 -4.67 1.57 11.71
CA ILE A 336 -5.03 0.98 10.40
C ILE A 336 -3.77 0.53 9.65
N ILE A 337 -2.75 1.38 9.55
CA ILE A 337 -1.49 1.03 8.86
C ILE A 337 -0.77 -0.11 9.58
N TYR A 338 -0.71 -0.07 10.91
CA TYR A 338 -0.12 -1.13 11.71
C TYR A 338 -0.82 -2.47 11.44
N THR A 339 -2.15 -2.46 11.37
CA THR A 339 -2.95 -3.65 11.05
C THR A 339 -2.69 -4.14 9.62
N HIS A 340 -2.51 -3.25 8.63
CA HIS A 340 -2.09 -3.65 7.27
C HIS A 340 -0.74 -4.38 7.30
N GLN A 341 0.24 -3.83 8.00
CA GLN A 341 1.59 -4.38 8.05
C GLN A 341 1.63 -5.71 8.80
N LYS A 342 0.98 -5.78 9.96
CA LYS A 342 0.83 -7.02 10.75
C LYS A 342 0.19 -8.15 9.95
N ASN A 343 -0.79 -7.83 9.12
CA ASN A 343 -1.52 -8.80 8.30
C ASN A 343 -0.94 -8.99 6.89
N THR A 344 0.24 -8.43 6.59
CA THR A 344 0.92 -8.64 5.30
C THR A 344 1.35 -10.09 5.17
N VAL A 345 1.04 -10.71 4.03
CA VAL A 345 1.45 -12.09 3.73
C VAL A 345 2.80 -12.06 3.01
N LEU A 346 3.81 -12.67 3.60
CA LEU A 346 5.12 -12.87 2.97
C LEU A 346 5.07 -14.13 2.10
N THR A 347 5.47 -13.99 0.84
CA THR A 347 5.55 -15.08 -0.12
C THR A 347 6.93 -15.74 -0.07
N THR A 348 7.06 -16.91 -0.69
CA THR A 348 8.37 -17.56 -0.90
C THR A 348 9.38 -16.59 -1.52
N PHE A 349 8.97 -15.76 -2.48
CA PHE A 349 9.86 -14.82 -3.15
C PHE A 349 10.35 -13.69 -2.24
N ASN A 350 9.54 -13.22 -1.28
CA ASN A 350 10.01 -12.20 -0.32
C ASN A 350 11.21 -12.70 0.48
N ILE A 351 11.20 -13.97 0.90
CA ILE A 351 12.30 -14.59 1.66
C ILE A 351 13.50 -14.84 0.74
N ILE A 352 13.29 -15.35 -0.48
CA ILE A 352 14.37 -15.53 -1.47
C ILE A 352 15.04 -14.18 -1.77
N ALA A 353 14.26 -13.13 -1.98
CA ALA A 353 14.79 -11.79 -2.25
C ALA A 353 15.60 -11.24 -1.07
N LEU A 354 15.13 -11.43 0.17
CA LEU A 354 15.85 -11.05 1.38
C LEU A 354 17.20 -11.78 1.49
N LEU A 355 17.20 -13.10 1.30
CA LEU A 355 18.41 -13.93 1.35
C LEU A 355 19.39 -13.55 0.25
N PHE A 356 18.90 -13.42 -0.98
CA PHE A 356 19.73 -13.08 -2.13
C PHE A 356 20.33 -11.67 -1.98
N ASN A 357 19.55 -10.71 -1.45
CA ASN A 357 20.02 -9.36 -1.16
C ASN A 357 21.14 -9.35 -0.10
N GLU A 358 21.08 -10.22 0.90
CA GLU A 358 22.19 -10.38 1.86
C GLU A 358 23.41 -11.01 1.17
N ARG A 359 23.22 -12.14 0.47
CA ARG A 359 24.32 -12.93 -0.09
C ARG A 359 25.15 -12.15 -1.10
N ILE A 360 24.51 -11.36 -1.96
CA ILE A 360 25.22 -10.57 -2.98
C ILE A 360 26.09 -9.46 -2.37
N GLN A 361 25.72 -8.96 -1.19
CA GLN A 361 26.48 -7.91 -0.49
C GLN A 361 27.63 -8.51 0.33
N THR A 362 27.38 -9.59 1.06
CA THR A 362 28.37 -10.18 1.98
C THR A 362 29.32 -11.15 1.29
N TYR A 363 28.83 -11.92 0.32
CA TYR A 363 29.56 -13.01 -0.33
C TYR A 363 29.42 -12.96 -1.86
N PRO A 364 29.83 -11.87 -2.54
CA PRO A 364 29.63 -11.69 -3.99
C PRO A 364 30.30 -12.77 -4.86
N LEU A 365 31.32 -13.45 -4.35
CA LEU A 365 32.02 -14.55 -5.03
C LEU A 365 31.43 -15.94 -4.74
N ASN A 366 30.42 -16.03 -3.87
CA ASN A 366 29.76 -17.28 -3.50
C ASN A 366 28.23 -17.12 -3.66
N PRO A 367 27.71 -17.17 -4.90
CA PRO A 367 26.27 -17.07 -5.15
C PRO A 367 25.53 -18.29 -4.60
N TYR A 368 24.22 -18.17 -4.42
CA TYR A 368 23.38 -19.30 -4.02
C TYR A 368 23.30 -20.37 -5.10
N THR A 369 23.47 -21.63 -4.71
CA THR A 369 22.92 -22.79 -5.44
C THR A 369 21.47 -23.04 -5.00
N LEU A 370 20.75 -23.92 -5.69
CA LEU A 370 19.41 -24.34 -5.25
C LEU A 370 19.43 -25.01 -3.87
N GLU A 371 20.44 -25.84 -3.61
CA GLU A 371 20.59 -26.58 -2.35
C GLU A 371 20.85 -25.63 -1.18
N THR A 372 21.85 -24.75 -1.30
CA THR A 372 22.21 -23.77 -0.26
C THR A 372 21.10 -22.75 -0.03
N LEU A 373 20.38 -22.33 -1.09
CA LEU A 373 19.21 -21.47 -0.94
C LEU A 373 18.10 -22.18 -0.16
N ALA A 374 17.84 -23.46 -0.43
CA ALA A 374 16.76 -24.19 0.23
C ALA A 374 17.01 -24.39 1.73
N GLU A 375 18.26 -24.65 2.12
CA GLU A 375 18.66 -24.75 3.52
C GLU A 375 18.38 -23.45 4.28
N ASP A 376 18.89 -22.32 3.77
CA ASP A 376 18.69 -21.01 4.38
C ASP A 376 17.21 -20.60 4.33
N TYR A 377 16.54 -20.79 3.19
CA TYR A 377 15.12 -20.52 3.03
C TYR A 377 14.27 -21.24 4.09
N LYS A 378 14.52 -22.54 4.31
CA LYS A 378 13.79 -23.34 5.31
C LYS A 378 13.99 -22.80 6.72
N TRP A 379 15.22 -22.40 7.07
CA TRP A 379 15.52 -21.83 8.38
C TRP A 379 14.85 -20.46 8.56
N TYR A 380 15.01 -19.55 7.60
CA TYR A 380 14.46 -18.19 7.66
C TYR A 380 12.94 -18.18 7.62
N LYS A 381 12.31 -19.09 6.88
CA LYS A 381 10.86 -19.28 6.88
C LYS A 381 10.33 -19.58 8.29
N LYS A 382 10.98 -20.51 9.00
CA LYS A 382 10.63 -20.84 10.40
C LYS A 382 10.87 -19.67 11.35
N TRP A 383 12.02 -19.01 11.20
CA TRP A 383 12.38 -17.88 12.06
C TRP A 383 11.42 -16.69 11.89
N LEU A 384 11.12 -16.27 10.66
CA LEU A 384 10.14 -15.20 10.40
C LEU A 384 8.75 -15.52 10.94
N SER A 385 8.31 -16.78 10.84
CA SER A 385 7.03 -17.20 11.42
C SER A 385 7.03 -17.11 12.95
N SER A 386 8.16 -17.39 13.61
CA SER A 386 8.30 -17.20 15.07
C SER A 386 8.19 -15.73 15.49
N LEU A 387 8.49 -14.79 14.58
CA LEU A 387 8.27 -13.35 14.77
C LEU A 387 6.82 -12.91 14.49
N GLY A 388 5.91 -13.85 14.21
CA GLY A 388 4.51 -13.58 13.91
C GLY A 388 4.22 -13.21 12.46
N ALA A 389 5.17 -13.42 11.53
CA ALA A 389 4.92 -13.21 10.11
C ALA A 389 3.97 -14.27 9.55
N ILE A 390 2.99 -13.82 8.76
CA ILE A 390 2.11 -14.69 7.99
C ILE A 390 2.83 -15.04 6.69
N ILE A 391 3.16 -16.32 6.50
CA ILE A 391 3.93 -16.79 5.35
C ILE A 391 3.10 -17.74 4.51
N HIS A 392 3.11 -17.55 3.19
CA HIS A 392 2.50 -18.46 2.24
C HIS A 392 3.51 -19.00 1.21
N PRO A 393 3.51 -20.31 0.93
CA PRO A 393 2.76 -21.38 1.61
C PRO A 393 3.10 -21.52 3.10
N SER A 394 2.13 -21.96 3.90
CA SER A 394 2.29 -22.14 5.35
C SER A 394 3.37 -23.17 5.70
N ILE A 395 3.91 -23.07 6.92
CA ILE A 395 4.90 -24.03 7.39
C ILE A 395 4.24 -25.38 7.59
N LYS A 396 4.62 -26.34 6.75
CA LYS A 396 4.31 -27.76 6.91
C LYS A 396 5.63 -28.54 7.03
N ASN A 397 5.57 -29.77 7.54
CA ASN A 397 6.69 -30.72 7.45
C ASN A 397 6.89 -31.09 5.97
N MET A 398 7.55 -30.21 5.23
CA MET A 398 7.85 -30.40 3.81
C MET A 398 9.02 -31.37 3.64
N THR A 399 8.84 -32.30 2.72
CA THR A 399 9.94 -33.06 2.13
C THR A 399 10.89 -32.13 1.38
N THR A 400 12.12 -32.57 1.14
CA THR A 400 13.11 -31.79 0.38
C THR A 400 12.61 -31.46 -1.04
N ASP A 401 11.89 -32.39 -1.67
CA ASP A 401 11.35 -32.20 -3.02
C ASP A 401 10.24 -31.14 -3.06
N GLU A 402 9.37 -31.11 -2.05
CA GLU A 402 8.33 -30.08 -1.92
C GLU A 402 8.94 -28.69 -1.71
N LEU A 403 10.02 -28.60 -0.92
CA LEU A 403 10.74 -27.36 -0.68
C LEU A 403 11.38 -26.83 -1.97
N TYR A 404 12.06 -27.68 -2.73
CA TYR A 404 12.62 -27.29 -4.03
C TYR A 404 11.54 -26.89 -5.01
N LYS A 405 10.42 -27.62 -5.06
CA LYS A 405 9.28 -27.26 -5.91
C LYS A 405 8.71 -25.89 -5.56
N GLU A 406 8.57 -25.58 -4.28
CA GLU A 406 8.10 -24.28 -3.81
C GLU A 406 9.01 -23.14 -4.30
N ILE A 407 10.33 -23.28 -4.10
CA ILE A 407 11.34 -22.31 -4.55
C ILE A 407 11.31 -22.14 -6.06
N LEU A 408 11.32 -23.24 -6.82
CA LEU A 408 11.35 -23.21 -8.28
C LEU A 408 10.10 -22.55 -8.87
N VAL A 409 8.92 -22.85 -8.34
CA VAL A 409 7.66 -22.22 -8.75
C VAL A 409 7.66 -20.71 -8.46
N SER A 410 8.25 -20.30 -7.34
CA SER A 410 8.42 -18.89 -6.99
C SER A 410 9.40 -18.20 -7.95
N LEU A 411 10.52 -18.84 -8.30
CA LEU A 411 11.50 -18.31 -9.26
C LEU A 411 10.93 -18.22 -10.69
N GLU A 412 10.11 -19.18 -11.11
CA GLU A 412 9.45 -19.17 -12.43
C GLU A 412 8.59 -17.91 -12.60
N THR A 413 7.80 -17.58 -11.56
CA THR A 413 6.94 -16.38 -11.52
C THR A 413 7.76 -15.08 -11.67
N HIS A 414 9.01 -15.09 -11.20
CA HIS A 414 9.92 -13.96 -11.18
C HIS A 414 11.13 -14.13 -12.12
N SER A 415 10.98 -14.97 -13.15
CA SER A 415 12.07 -15.37 -14.07
C SER A 415 12.64 -14.22 -14.92
N GLU A 416 11.98 -13.06 -14.93
CA GLU A 416 12.49 -11.83 -15.51
C GLU A 416 13.51 -11.12 -14.61
N LEU A 417 13.48 -11.37 -13.29
CA LEU A 417 14.33 -10.72 -12.30
C LEU A 417 15.42 -11.67 -11.78
N LEU A 418 15.06 -12.88 -11.33
CA LEU A 418 15.98 -13.81 -10.67
C LEU A 418 15.84 -15.22 -11.28
N THR A 419 16.95 -15.82 -11.69
CA THR A 419 16.95 -17.15 -12.33
C THR A 419 18.17 -17.97 -11.99
N LEU A 420 18.02 -19.30 -12.02
CA LEU A 420 19.13 -20.23 -12.01
C LEU A 420 19.78 -20.28 -13.41
N ASP A 421 21.11 -20.21 -13.47
CA ASP A 421 21.87 -20.41 -14.72
C ASP A 421 22.08 -21.90 -15.03
N GLU A 422 22.84 -22.19 -16.10
CA GLU A 422 23.20 -23.56 -16.51
C GLU A 422 23.98 -24.32 -15.44
N SER A 423 24.72 -23.59 -14.59
CA SER A 423 25.47 -24.13 -13.45
C SER A 423 24.62 -24.26 -12.18
N LYS A 424 23.31 -24.01 -12.27
CA LYS A 424 22.35 -23.97 -11.15
C LYS A 424 22.68 -22.92 -10.09
N MET A 425 23.37 -21.85 -10.47
CA MET A 425 23.65 -20.70 -9.61
C MET A 425 22.57 -19.64 -9.81
N LEU A 426 22.10 -19.06 -8.71
CA LEU A 426 21.07 -18.02 -8.72
C LEU A 426 21.68 -16.68 -9.11
N ASN A 427 21.14 -16.08 -10.17
CA ASN A 427 21.65 -14.84 -10.74
C ASN A 427 20.54 -13.80 -10.92
N LEU A 428 20.92 -12.55 -10.69
CA LEU A 428 20.08 -11.37 -10.93
C LEU A 428 20.19 -10.95 -12.40
N LYS A 429 19.07 -10.91 -13.11
CA LYS A 429 19.03 -10.48 -14.51
C LYS A 429 19.06 -8.96 -14.62
N ASN A 430 19.79 -8.46 -15.61
CA ASN A 430 19.68 -7.07 -16.01
C ASN A 430 18.32 -6.83 -16.68
N THR A 431 17.46 -6.07 -16.01
CA THR A 431 16.10 -5.72 -16.45
C THR A 431 15.98 -4.30 -16.97
N TYR A 432 17.10 -3.58 -17.07
CA TYR A 432 17.10 -2.23 -17.62
C TYR A 432 16.70 -2.24 -19.09
N VAL A 433 15.77 -1.34 -19.43
CA VAL A 433 15.33 -1.09 -20.80
C VAL A 433 15.62 0.37 -21.10
N GLU A 434 16.36 0.60 -22.18
CA GLU A 434 16.77 1.95 -22.56
C GLU A 434 15.55 2.85 -22.81
N ILE A 435 15.52 3.96 -22.10
CA ILE A 435 14.44 4.94 -22.22
C ILE A 435 14.71 5.75 -23.49
N LYS A 436 13.68 5.98 -24.32
CA LYS A 436 13.79 6.86 -25.50
C LYS A 436 14.00 8.33 -25.08
N SER A 437 14.84 9.07 -25.79
CA SER A 437 15.27 10.45 -25.50
C SER A 437 14.12 11.42 -25.14
N GLU A 438 12.97 11.30 -25.81
CA GLU A 438 11.79 12.16 -25.58
C GLU A 438 11.20 12.06 -24.16
N LYS A 439 11.45 10.96 -23.44
CA LYS A 439 10.96 10.76 -22.05
C LYS A 439 11.88 11.35 -20.97
N TYR A 440 13.10 11.80 -21.31
CA TYR A 440 14.02 12.40 -20.36
C TYR A 440 13.69 13.85 -19.98
N MET A 441 12.80 14.51 -20.73
CA MET A 441 12.52 15.94 -20.59
C MET A 441 11.91 16.37 -19.24
N ASN A 442 11.58 15.46 -18.32
CA ASN A 442 10.96 15.77 -17.03
C ASN A 442 11.37 14.82 -15.88
N ILE A 443 12.62 14.36 -15.86
CA ILE A 443 13.10 13.52 -14.74
C ILE A 443 13.10 14.33 -13.44
N LYS A 444 12.46 13.75 -12.41
CA LYS A 444 12.36 14.37 -11.07
C LYS A 444 13.69 14.33 -10.32
N GLY A 445 14.50 13.31 -10.57
CA GLY A 445 15.82 13.07 -9.99
C GLY A 445 16.99 13.59 -10.84
N HIS A 446 18.18 13.11 -10.52
CA HIS A 446 19.40 13.23 -11.31
C HIS A 446 19.29 12.38 -12.58
N ASN A 447 19.93 12.82 -13.66
CA ASN A 447 19.95 12.05 -14.90
C ASN A 447 21.04 10.99 -14.82
N LEU A 448 20.67 9.81 -14.31
CA LEU A 448 21.60 8.70 -14.09
C LEU A 448 22.17 8.18 -15.41
N ASN A 449 23.45 7.84 -15.38
CA ASN A 449 24.13 7.26 -16.53
C ASN A 449 23.65 5.82 -16.79
N LYS A 450 23.91 5.32 -18.00
CA LYS A 450 23.48 3.98 -18.43
C LYS A 450 23.98 2.86 -17.50
N ARG A 451 25.26 2.91 -17.12
CA ARG A 451 25.90 1.92 -16.23
C ARG A 451 25.24 1.90 -14.85
N THR A 452 24.86 3.06 -14.32
CA THR A 452 24.12 3.18 -13.07
C THR A 452 22.74 2.57 -13.19
N MET A 453 22.03 2.85 -14.29
CA MET A 453 20.70 2.29 -14.52
C MET A 453 20.72 0.76 -14.64
N GLU A 454 21.74 0.18 -15.27
CA GLU A 454 21.93 -1.28 -15.38
C GLU A 454 22.12 -1.96 -14.01
N VAL A 455 22.70 -1.27 -13.02
CA VAL A 455 22.84 -1.76 -11.64
C VAL A 455 21.59 -1.46 -10.80
N ALA A 456 21.08 -0.25 -10.90
CA ALA A 456 20.03 0.27 -10.02
C ALA A 456 18.66 -0.37 -10.29
N VAL A 457 18.29 -0.56 -11.55
CA VAL A 457 16.98 -1.11 -11.92
C VAL A 457 16.74 -2.49 -11.30
N PRO A 458 17.59 -3.51 -11.53
CA PRO A 458 17.36 -4.83 -10.95
C PRO A 458 17.50 -4.84 -9.42
N ALA A 459 18.43 -4.07 -8.84
CA ALA A 459 18.60 -3.99 -7.39
C ALA A 459 17.41 -3.34 -6.67
N ILE A 460 16.85 -2.25 -7.22
CA ILE A 460 15.64 -1.62 -6.69
C ILE A 460 14.44 -2.56 -6.87
N ASN A 461 14.35 -3.26 -8.01
CA ASN A 461 13.28 -4.25 -8.22
C ASN A 461 13.34 -5.38 -7.18
N LEU A 462 14.53 -5.92 -6.90
CA LEU A 462 14.73 -6.89 -5.83
C LEU A 462 14.29 -6.33 -4.47
N THR A 463 14.65 -5.07 -4.17
CA THR A 463 14.32 -4.44 -2.88
C THR A 463 12.82 -4.23 -2.69
N ILE A 464 12.03 -4.09 -3.76
CA ILE A 464 10.55 -4.06 -3.67
C ILE A 464 10.02 -5.34 -2.99
N TYR A 465 10.68 -6.48 -3.18
CA TYR A 465 10.32 -7.75 -2.55
C TYR A 465 10.94 -7.96 -1.16
N VAL A 466 12.00 -7.21 -0.83
CA VAL A 466 12.60 -7.20 0.52
C VAL A 466 11.77 -6.35 1.48
N ASN A 467 11.29 -5.20 1.03
CA ASN A 467 10.62 -4.19 1.86
C ASN A 467 9.44 -4.69 2.71
N PRO A 468 8.56 -5.61 2.25
CA PRO A 468 7.50 -6.17 3.08
C PRO A 468 8.00 -6.85 4.38
N THR A 469 9.24 -7.33 4.39
CA THR A 469 9.84 -7.98 5.58
C THR A 469 10.22 -6.99 6.68
N LEU A 470 10.34 -5.69 6.35
CA LEU A 470 10.81 -4.65 7.27
C LEU A 470 9.93 -4.51 8.51
N PHE A 471 8.61 -4.75 8.40
CA PHE A 471 7.74 -4.66 9.58
C PHE A 471 8.18 -5.60 10.71
N PHE A 472 8.63 -6.81 10.34
CA PHE A 472 9.08 -7.84 11.27
C PHE A 472 10.55 -7.65 11.68
N LEU A 473 11.38 -7.13 10.76
CA LEU A 473 12.83 -7.14 10.91
C LEU A 473 13.46 -5.79 11.27
N ALA A 474 12.83 -4.65 10.98
CA ALA A 474 13.47 -3.34 11.11
C ALA A 474 13.93 -3.04 12.54
N LYS A 475 13.15 -3.40 13.57
CA LYS A 475 13.56 -3.22 14.98
C LYS A 475 14.83 -4.02 15.29
N LEU A 476 14.88 -5.28 14.88
CA LEU A 476 16.06 -6.14 15.04
C LEU A 476 17.25 -5.63 14.24
N GLY A 477 17.01 -5.17 13.01
CA GLY A 477 18.01 -4.55 12.14
C GLY A 477 18.65 -3.32 12.75
N ILE A 478 17.84 -2.43 13.33
CA ILE A 478 18.33 -1.21 14.00
C ILE A 478 19.22 -1.60 15.20
N ILE A 479 18.77 -2.53 16.04
CA ILE A 479 19.57 -3.01 17.18
C ILE A 479 20.89 -3.60 16.69
N THR A 480 20.85 -4.46 15.67
CA THR A 480 22.02 -5.10 15.07
C THR A 480 23.01 -4.07 14.51
N ALA A 481 22.53 -3.07 13.80
CA ALA A 481 23.35 -1.98 13.27
C ALA A 481 24.00 -1.14 14.39
N THR A 482 23.33 -0.95 15.53
CA THR A 482 23.91 -0.23 16.68
C THR A 482 24.98 -1.04 17.43
N VAL A 483 24.82 -2.36 17.54
CA VAL A 483 25.80 -3.24 18.21
C VAL A 483 27.04 -3.46 17.33
N GLY A 484 26.91 -3.42 16.01
CA GLY A 484 28.02 -3.54 15.07
C GLY A 484 28.96 -2.32 14.99
N LEU A 485 28.69 -1.25 15.74
CA LEU A 485 29.62 -0.13 15.88
C LEU A 485 30.58 -0.47 17.02
N ASP A 486 31.89 -0.54 16.73
CA ASP A 486 33.02 -0.99 17.58
C ASP A 486 33.17 -0.30 18.97
N SER A 487 32.17 0.45 19.44
CA SER A 487 32.19 1.22 20.67
C SER A 487 30.95 1.05 21.56
N VAL A 488 29.93 0.27 21.15
CA VAL A 488 28.70 0.09 21.95
C VAL A 488 28.68 -1.27 22.63
N HIS A 489 28.83 -1.30 23.96
CA HIS A 489 28.61 -2.50 24.75
C HIS A 489 27.18 -3.03 24.54
N ILE A 490 27.05 -4.34 24.34
CA ILE A 490 25.77 -5.02 24.09
C ILE A 490 24.74 -4.67 25.18
N ASP A 491 25.15 -4.60 26.45
CA ASP A 491 24.28 -4.27 27.57
C ASP A 491 23.67 -2.86 27.43
N LYS A 492 24.44 -1.85 26.98
CA LYS A 492 23.94 -0.49 26.69
C LYS A 492 23.02 -0.44 25.48
N ALA A 493 23.27 -1.26 24.46
CA ALA A 493 22.36 -1.38 23.32
C ALA A 493 21.04 -2.01 23.77
N PHE A 494 21.07 -3.05 24.60
CA PHE A 494 19.89 -3.71 25.12
C PHE A 494 19.10 -2.86 26.13
N GLU A 495 19.76 -2.11 27.03
CA GLU A 495 19.11 -1.13 27.93
C GLU A 495 18.33 -0.07 27.14
N ARG A 496 18.89 0.43 26.02
CA ARG A 496 18.24 1.43 25.17
C ARG A 496 17.00 0.91 24.43
N TYR A 497 16.89 -0.41 24.28
CA TYR A 497 15.81 -1.09 23.56
C TYR A 497 15.07 -2.12 24.43
N GLU A 498 15.13 -1.97 25.75
CA GLU A 498 14.49 -2.85 26.73
C GLU A 498 12.98 -2.90 26.43
N GLY A 499 12.46 -4.09 26.07
CA GLY A 499 11.09 -4.29 25.59
C GLY A 499 10.93 -4.60 24.09
N CYS A 500 11.95 -4.39 23.25
CA CYS A 500 11.92 -4.75 21.82
C CYS A 500 12.35 -6.19 21.51
N LEU A 501 12.88 -6.92 22.50
CA LEU A 501 13.49 -8.25 22.35
C LEU A 501 12.87 -9.33 23.26
N TYR A 502 11.56 -9.26 23.50
CA TYR A 502 10.85 -10.41 24.06
C TYR A 502 10.54 -11.42 22.95
N ILE A 503 11.53 -12.26 22.62
CA ILE A 503 11.28 -13.53 21.94
C ILE A 503 10.82 -14.48 23.04
N GLN A 504 9.62 -15.04 22.91
CA GLN A 504 9.15 -16.08 23.83
C GLN A 504 10.17 -17.23 23.83
N ASN A 505 10.85 -17.38 24.96
CA ASN A 505 11.62 -18.55 25.41
C ASN A 505 12.86 -19.02 24.64
N ASP A 506 13.36 -18.32 23.63
CA ASP A 506 14.71 -18.56 23.10
C ASP A 506 15.45 -17.24 22.90
N LEU A 507 16.47 -17.01 23.72
CA LEU A 507 17.55 -16.07 23.41
C LEU A 507 18.03 -16.38 21.98
N ILE A 508 18.36 -15.38 21.16
CA ILE A 508 19.05 -15.62 19.88
C ILE A 508 20.47 -16.14 20.20
N THR A 509 20.57 -17.40 20.55
CA THR A 509 21.80 -18.12 20.87
C THR A 509 21.90 -19.31 19.95
N GLY A 510 22.37 -19.07 18.73
CA GLY A 510 22.78 -20.10 17.78
C GLY A 510 22.81 -19.58 16.35
N GLN A 511 23.95 -19.71 15.65
CA GLN A 511 24.25 -19.27 14.25
C GLN A 511 24.52 -17.76 14.01
N LYS A 512 25.43 -17.20 14.82
CA LYS A 512 25.63 -15.76 15.12
C LYS A 512 26.20 -14.81 14.03
N THR A 513 26.53 -15.22 12.79
CA THR A 513 27.10 -14.29 11.77
C THR A 513 26.18 -13.99 10.60
N ALA A 514 25.54 -15.01 10.01
CA ALA A 514 24.68 -14.82 8.83
C ALA A 514 23.43 -13.98 9.13
N LEU A 515 22.77 -14.23 10.27
CA LEU A 515 21.62 -13.44 10.70
C LEU A 515 22.00 -11.99 11.01
N PHE A 516 23.14 -11.78 11.67
CA PHE A 516 23.67 -10.44 11.94
C PHE A 516 23.93 -9.69 10.64
N SER A 517 24.59 -10.34 9.69
CA SER A 517 24.87 -9.76 8.37
C SER A 517 23.59 -9.42 7.62
N LEU A 518 22.59 -10.31 7.62
CA LEU A 518 21.29 -10.04 7.01
C LEU A 518 20.60 -8.82 7.61
N LEU A 519 20.53 -8.74 8.94
CA LEU A 519 19.88 -7.65 9.64
C LEU A 519 20.62 -6.32 9.47
N HIS A 520 21.95 -6.35 9.42
CA HIS A 520 22.79 -5.20 9.13
C HIS A 520 22.57 -4.70 7.68
N ASN A 521 22.69 -5.60 6.70
CA ASN A 521 22.53 -5.30 5.28
C ASN A 521 21.11 -4.80 4.95
N LEU A 522 20.10 -5.27 5.66
CA LEU A 522 18.73 -4.80 5.55
C LEU A 522 18.60 -3.31 5.89
N MET A 523 19.36 -2.82 6.87
CA MET A 523 19.32 -1.43 7.33
C MET A 523 20.29 -0.51 6.59
N LEU A 524 21.34 -1.05 5.98
CA LEU A 524 22.40 -0.29 5.30
C LEU A 524 21.87 0.78 4.33
N PRO A 525 20.88 0.51 3.45
CA PRO A 525 20.38 1.54 2.53
C PRO A 525 19.76 2.75 3.25
N PHE A 526 19.10 2.52 4.38
CA PHE A 526 18.46 3.57 5.16
C PHE A 526 19.50 4.42 5.91
N ILE A 527 20.57 3.77 6.41
CA ILE A 527 21.70 4.46 7.04
C ILE A 527 22.44 5.31 6.01
N ASP A 528 22.79 4.74 4.86
CA ASP A 528 23.40 5.45 3.73
C ASP A 528 22.54 6.67 3.34
N ALA A 529 21.23 6.49 3.20
CA ALA A 529 20.34 7.59 2.83
C ALA A 529 20.36 8.75 3.83
N VAL A 530 20.42 8.46 5.13
CA VAL A 530 20.60 9.48 6.18
C VAL A 530 21.96 10.17 6.01
N CYS A 531 23.04 9.40 5.86
CA CYS A 531 24.39 9.94 5.70
C CYS A 531 24.52 10.85 4.48
N PHE A 532 24.05 10.43 3.29
CA PHE A 532 24.07 11.25 2.08
C PHE A 532 23.17 12.49 2.21
N THR A 533 22.00 12.36 2.85
CA THR A 533 21.12 13.51 3.09
C THR A 533 21.81 14.55 3.97
N CYS A 534 22.33 14.13 5.13
CA CYS A 534 23.03 15.02 6.06
C CYS A 534 24.26 15.65 5.42
N THR A 535 25.08 14.87 4.71
CA THR A 535 26.28 15.36 4.01
C THR A 535 25.91 16.38 2.92
N THR A 536 24.84 16.13 2.16
CA THR A 536 24.32 17.06 1.15
C THR A 536 23.87 18.38 1.77
N LEU A 537 23.17 18.32 2.91
CA LEU A 537 22.68 19.51 3.61
C LEU A 537 23.82 20.31 4.26
N LEU A 538 24.79 19.64 4.89
CA LEU A 538 25.95 20.27 5.52
C LEU A 538 26.86 20.97 4.51
N ASN A 539 27.05 20.36 3.35
CA ASN A 539 27.87 20.90 2.27
C ASN A 539 27.07 21.72 1.26
N TRP A 540 25.83 22.11 1.60
CA TRP A 540 24.98 22.85 0.67
C TRP A 540 25.55 24.23 0.37
N ASN A 541 25.96 24.45 -0.88
CA ASN A 541 26.46 25.74 -1.33
C ASN A 541 25.40 26.45 -2.20
N GLU A 542 24.73 27.45 -1.63
CA GLU A 542 23.69 28.21 -2.32
C GLU A 542 24.20 28.97 -3.55
N LEU A 543 25.50 29.34 -3.62
CA LEU A 543 26.06 30.00 -4.80
C LEU A 543 26.12 29.07 -6.02
N ILE A 544 26.27 27.76 -5.78
CA ILE A 544 26.42 26.75 -6.84
C ILE A 544 25.08 26.08 -7.14
N LEU A 545 24.32 25.73 -6.10
CA LEU A 545 23.10 24.92 -6.21
C LEU A 545 21.82 25.78 -6.15
N GLY A 546 21.95 27.07 -5.85
CA GLY A 546 20.84 27.98 -5.59
C GLY A 546 20.08 27.68 -4.31
N THR A 547 18.92 28.30 -4.15
CA THR A 547 18.04 28.11 -2.99
C THR A 547 17.68 26.65 -2.81
N ILE A 548 17.76 26.19 -1.56
CA ILE A 548 17.44 24.83 -1.17
C ILE A 548 15.96 24.54 -1.40
N THR A 549 15.66 23.40 -2.03
CA THR A 549 14.31 22.86 -2.16
C THR A 549 14.37 21.35 -2.01
N ILE A 550 13.28 20.71 -1.58
CA ILE A 550 13.18 19.24 -1.48
C ILE A 550 13.68 18.60 -2.78
N GLN A 551 13.18 19.05 -3.92
CA GLN A 551 13.54 18.47 -5.21
C GLN A 551 15.04 18.58 -5.51
N LYS A 552 15.68 19.71 -5.21
CA LYS A 552 17.13 19.85 -5.44
C LYS A 552 17.95 19.00 -4.48
N VAL A 553 17.54 18.88 -3.22
CA VAL A 553 18.20 17.99 -2.24
C VAL A 553 18.13 16.54 -2.72
N LEU A 554 16.94 16.08 -3.16
CA LEU A 554 16.77 14.73 -3.71
C LEU A 554 17.67 14.47 -4.93
N LYS A 555 17.76 15.45 -5.85
CA LYS A 555 18.63 15.36 -7.02
C LYS A 555 20.11 15.27 -6.64
N GLU A 556 20.57 16.11 -5.72
CA GLU A 556 21.97 16.14 -5.33
C GLU A 556 22.37 14.89 -4.53
N CYS A 557 21.50 14.40 -3.64
CA CYS A 557 21.71 13.13 -2.95
C CYS A 557 21.86 11.96 -3.94
N GLN A 558 20.96 11.88 -4.92
CA GLN A 558 20.99 10.82 -5.94
C GLN A 558 22.27 10.88 -6.80
N LYS A 559 22.73 12.09 -7.14
CA LYS A 559 23.99 12.33 -7.85
C LYS A 559 25.20 11.89 -7.03
N GLN A 560 25.26 12.23 -5.74
CA GLN A 560 26.35 11.82 -4.85
C GLN A 560 26.43 10.30 -4.70
N VAL A 561 25.28 9.63 -4.61
CA VAL A 561 25.23 8.16 -4.60
C VAL A 561 25.75 7.58 -5.91
N GLU A 562 25.37 8.12 -7.07
CA GLU A 562 25.88 7.65 -8.36
C GLU A 562 27.41 7.75 -8.45
N ILE A 563 27.98 8.87 -8.00
CA ILE A 563 29.43 9.06 -7.96
C ILE A 563 30.06 8.01 -7.03
N ALA A 564 29.56 7.89 -5.79
CA ALA A 564 30.08 6.97 -4.79
C ALA A 564 29.94 5.48 -5.18
N LEU A 565 28.98 5.13 -6.03
CA LEU A 565 28.76 3.75 -6.48
C LEU A 565 29.94 3.20 -7.31
N PHE A 566 30.67 4.09 -8.00
CA PHE A 566 31.78 3.72 -8.89
C PHE A 566 33.15 4.24 -8.45
N GLU A 567 33.23 4.93 -7.30
CA GLU A 567 34.51 5.30 -6.70
C GLU A 567 35.24 4.07 -6.13
N GLU A 568 36.57 4.04 -6.25
CA GLU A 568 37.45 3.03 -5.63
C GLU A 568 37.63 3.30 -4.14
N LYS A 569 36.54 3.28 -3.37
CA LYS A 569 36.55 3.34 -1.90
C LYS A 569 36.21 1.97 -1.32
N ASN A 570 36.67 1.73 -0.08
CA ASN A 570 36.46 0.48 0.66
C ASN A 570 34.98 0.16 0.96
N SER A 571 34.06 1.12 0.83
CA SER A 571 32.61 0.90 1.00
C SER A 571 31.84 1.51 -0.17
N ARG A 572 30.97 0.72 -0.80
CA ARG A 572 30.06 1.15 -1.86
C ARG A 572 28.66 1.29 -1.28
N PRO A 573 27.92 2.37 -1.60
CA PRO A 573 26.56 2.51 -1.13
C PRO A 573 25.66 1.45 -1.76
N HIS A 574 24.62 1.04 -1.02
CA HIS A 574 23.66 0.10 -1.57
C HIS A 574 22.91 0.73 -2.76
N PRO A 575 22.72 0.04 -3.91
CA PRO A 575 22.06 0.63 -5.09
C PRO A 575 20.63 1.14 -4.85
N TYR A 576 19.94 0.60 -3.83
CA TYR A 576 18.63 1.10 -3.39
C TYR A 576 18.66 2.58 -2.95
N CYS A 577 19.83 3.10 -2.55
CA CYS A 577 20.04 4.51 -2.22
C CYS A 577 19.83 5.45 -3.40
N LEU A 578 19.77 4.93 -4.64
CA LEU A 578 19.38 5.73 -5.82
C LEU A 578 17.87 6.00 -5.88
N SER A 579 17.08 5.42 -4.98
CA SER A 579 15.64 5.67 -4.89
C SER A 579 15.34 7.04 -4.30
N LEU A 580 14.59 7.87 -5.03
CA LEU A 580 14.14 9.18 -4.54
C LEU A 580 13.14 9.07 -3.39
N ASP A 581 12.39 7.97 -3.31
CA ASP A 581 11.45 7.70 -2.22
C ASP A 581 12.16 7.61 -0.87
N LEU A 582 13.34 6.97 -0.87
CA LEU A 582 14.15 6.81 0.34
C LEU A 582 14.58 8.15 0.89
N PHE A 583 15.24 8.99 0.07
CA PHE A 583 15.64 10.34 0.48
C PHE A 583 14.45 11.24 0.86
N LYS A 584 13.32 11.10 0.16
CA LYS A 584 12.12 11.88 0.49
C LYS A 584 11.59 11.51 1.88
N SER A 585 11.54 10.22 2.20
CA SER A 585 11.13 9.75 3.52
C SER A 585 12.11 10.17 4.62
N THR A 586 13.43 10.06 4.35
CA THR A 586 14.49 10.52 5.26
C THR A 586 14.36 12.01 5.58
N LEU A 587 14.22 12.86 4.55
CA LEU A 587 14.09 14.30 4.75
C LEU A 587 12.81 14.65 5.53
N SER A 588 11.69 14.00 5.21
CA SER A 588 10.43 14.18 5.94
C SER A 588 10.58 13.85 7.43
N ASN A 589 11.25 12.74 7.75
CA ASN A 589 11.48 12.32 9.12
C ASN A 589 12.43 13.28 9.88
N LEU A 590 13.52 13.72 9.23
CA LEU A 590 14.45 14.68 9.84
C LEU A 590 13.78 16.02 10.15
N LEU A 591 12.84 16.46 9.31
CA LEU A 591 12.03 17.66 9.56
C LEU A 591 11.05 17.46 10.71
N GLN A 592 10.35 16.33 10.74
CA GLN A 592 9.40 16.01 11.82
C GLN A 592 10.09 15.92 13.19
N GLN A 593 11.32 15.41 13.23
CA GLN A 593 12.13 15.32 14.46
C GLN A 593 12.82 16.64 14.85
N ALA A 594 12.56 17.74 14.13
CA ALA A 594 13.24 19.02 14.31
C ALA A 594 14.79 18.92 14.28
N SER A 595 15.33 17.88 13.63
CA SER A 595 16.78 17.67 13.47
C SER A 595 17.37 18.60 12.40
N ILE A 596 16.52 19.22 11.59
CA ILE A 596 16.86 20.28 10.64
C ILE A 596 16.00 21.49 11.00
N ILE A 597 16.63 22.65 11.17
CA ILE A 597 15.92 23.92 11.39
C ILE A 597 15.78 24.62 10.04
N THR A 598 14.55 24.86 9.60
CA THR A 598 14.29 25.67 8.41
C THR A 598 14.50 27.14 8.74
N SER A 599 15.46 27.81 8.10
CA SER A 599 15.68 29.26 8.28
C SER A 599 14.56 30.13 7.68
N CYS A 600 13.72 29.59 6.79
CA CYS A 600 12.78 30.41 6.00
C CYS A 600 11.34 29.89 5.89
N GLY A 601 10.90 28.86 6.62
CA GLY A 601 9.49 28.42 6.55
C GLY A 601 9.02 27.96 5.16
N ILE A 602 9.94 27.62 4.25
CA ILE A 602 9.64 27.10 2.91
C ILE A 602 10.25 25.70 2.78
N LEU A 603 9.50 24.68 3.21
CA LEU A 603 9.65 23.30 2.75
C LEU A 603 8.28 22.69 2.49
#